data_AF-A0A7C3ZBM9-F1
#
_entry.id   AF-A0A7C3ZBM9-F1
#
_cell.length_a   1.000
_cell.length_b   1.000
_cell.length_c   1.000
_cell.angle_alpha   90.00
_cell.angle_beta   90.00
_cell.angle_gamma   90.00
#
_symmetry.space_group_name_H-M   'P 1'
#
loop_
_entity.id
_entity.type
_entity.pdbx_description
1 polymer ?
#
loop_
_entity_poly.entity_id
_entity_poly.type
_entity_poly.pdbx_seq_one_letter_code
_entity_poly.pdbx_strand_id
1 'polypeptide(L)'
;MERRLMELKGVGPVAVNIFLRELRGIWDKADPKPSRIAVITARKIGFSDVKRFESQLVRIGIEYCKRRRCVECPVGGFCSDFAHKVSESI
;
A
#
# COMPACT_ATOMS: atom_id res chain seq x y z
N MET A 1 -20.76 3.14 -10.42
CA MET A 1 -20.23 1.81 -10.80
C MET A 1 -19.92 0.97 -9.56
N GLU A 2 -19.22 1.52 -8.58
CA GLU A 2 -18.87 0.83 -7.32
C GLU A 2 -20.05 0.10 -6.65
N ARG A 3 -21.22 0.75 -6.56
CA ARG A 3 -22.45 0.12 -6.04
C ARG A 3 -22.83 -1.16 -6.79
N ARG A 4 -22.75 -1.15 -8.13
CA ARG A 4 -23.06 -2.32 -8.97
C ARG A 4 -22.03 -3.44 -8.80
N LEU A 5 -20.76 -3.11 -8.56
CA LEU A 5 -19.75 -4.12 -8.25
C LEU A 5 -20.02 -4.79 -6.91
N MET A 6 -20.50 -4.05 -5.91
CA MET A 6 -20.86 -4.59 -4.58
C MET A 6 -22.15 -5.43 -4.57
N GLU A 7 -22.98 -5.37 -5.62
CA GLU A 7 -24.13 -6.27 -5.78
C GLU A 7 -23.69 -7.72 -6.07
N LEU A 8 -22.45 -7.92 -6.52
CA LEU A 8 -21.88 -9.25 -6.71
C LEU A 8 -21.63 -9.91 -5.35
N LYS A 9 -22.17 -11.12 -5.16
CA LYS A 9 -22.02 -11.88 -3.91
C LYS A 9 -20.53 -12.06 -3.56
N GLY A 10 -20.14 -11.62 -2.37
CA GLY A 10 -18.76 -11.72 -1.88
C GLY A 10 -17.87 -10.51 -2.23
N VAL A 11 -18.38 -9.51 -2.95
CA VAL A 11 -17.62 -8.29 -3.30
C VAL A 11 -17.95 -7.16 -2.32
N GLY A 12 -17.03 -6.94 -1.38
CA GLY A 12 -17.11 -5.82 -0.44
C GLY A 12 -16.41 -4.55 -0.94
N PRO A 13 -16.55 -3.42 -0.23
CA PRO A 13 -15.94 -2.14 -0.59
C PRO A 13 -14.40 -2.21 -0.71
N VAL A 14 -13.76 -3.05 0.11
CA VAL A 14 -12.30 -3.29 0.02
C VAL A 14 -11.93 -3.97 -1.30
N ALA A 15 -12.70 -4.99 -1.71
CA ALA A 15 -12.47 -5.71 -2.96
C ALA A 15 -12.68 -4.79 -4.17
N VAL A 16 -13.73 -3.95 -4.15
CA VAL A 16 -13.97 -2.95 -5.19
C VAL A 16 -12.82 -1.96 -5.30
N ASN A 17 -12.30 -1.43 -4.18
CA ASN A 17 -11.19 -0.49 -4.20
C ASN A 17 -9.90 -1.13 -4.74
N ILE A 18 -9.61 -2.38 -4.38
CA ILE A 18 -8.48 -3.14 -4.93
C ILE A 18 -8.66 -3.31 -6.44
N PHE A 19 -9.82 -3.76 -6.89
CA PHE A 19 -10.11 -3.96 -8.30
C PHE A 19 -9.96 -2.67 -9.12
N LEU A 20 -10.59 -1.58 -8.67
CA LEU A 20 -10.52 -0.28 -9.36
C LEU A 20 -9.10 0.29 -9.37
N ARG A 21 -8.30 0.03 -8.32
CA ARG A 21 -6.91 0.50 -8.29
C ARG A 21 -6.08 -0.09 -9.43
N GLU A 22 -6.26 -1.37 -9.74
CA GLU A 22 -5.52 -2.04 -10.81
C GLU A 22 -5.96 -1.56 -12.21
N LEU A 23 -7.12 -0.91 -12.31
CA LEU A 23 -7.62 -0.32 -13.57
C LEU A 23 -7.14 1.12 -13.80
N ARG A 24 -6.36 1.72 -12.91
CA ARG A 24 -5.77 3.06 -13.13
C ARG A 24 -4.96 3.06 -14.42
N GLY A 25 -5.20 4.05 -15.28
CA GLY A 25 -4.54 4.18 -16.58
C GLY A 25 -5.14 3.32 -17.70
N ILE A 26 -6.03 2.38 -17.38
CA ILE A 26 -6.84 1.63 -18.35
C ILE A 26 -8.24 2.24 -18.44
N TRP A 27 -8.82 2.56 -17.28
CA TRP A 27 -10.13 3.16 -17.18
C TRP A 27 -10.05 4.50 -16.45
N ASP A 28 -10.44 5.56 -17.15
CA ASP A 28 -10.41 6.96 -16.70
C ASP A 28 -11.17 7.22 -15.40
N LYS A 29 -12.26 6.48 -15.15
CA LYS A 29 -13.07 6.60 -13.94
C LYS A 29 -12.52 5.80 -12.75
N ALA A 30 -11.48 5.00 -12.97
CA ALA A 30 -10.88 4.17 -11.95
C ALA A 30 -9.86 4.98 -11.13
N ASP A 31 -10.36 5.82 -10.21
CA ASP A 31 -9.51 6.61 -9.30
C ASP A 31 -9.92 6.45 -7.83
N PRO A 32 -9.88 5.22 -7.26
CA PRO A 32 -10.15 5.05 -5.84
C PRO A 32 -9.07 5.74 -5.00
N LYS A 33 -9.41 6.14 -3.78
CA LYS A 33 -8.42 6.69 -2.83
C LYS A 33 -7.38 5.62 -2.47
N PRO A 34 -6.08 5.98 -2.38
CA PRO A 34 -5.08 5.03 -1.92
C PRO A 34 -5.35 4.46 -0.54
N SER A 35 -5.00 3.20 -0.35
CA SER A 35 -5.12 2.54 0.94
C SER A 35 -4.26 3.22 2.01
N ARG A 36 -4.74 3.18 3.26
CA ARG A 36 -4.00 3.72 4.41
C ARG A 36 -2.61 3.10 4.57
N ILE A 37 -2.47 1.81 4.26
CA ILE A 37 -1.17 1.12 4.32
C ILE A 37 -0.20 1.75 3.33
N ALA A 38 -0.60 1.96 2.08
CA ALA A 38 0.27 2.56 1.08
C ALA A 38 0.72 3.97 1.46
N VAL A 39 -0.21 4.81 1.95
CA VAL A 39 0.11 6.18 2.36
C VAL A 39 1.10 6.20 3.52
N ILE A 40 0.91 5.34 4.53
CA ILE A 40 1.84 5.27 5.67
C ILE A 40 3.20 4.76 5.21
N THR A 41 3.25 3.69 4.42
CA THR A 41 4.51 3.14 3.90
C THR A 41 5.27 4.20 3.10
N ALA A 42 4.59 4.91 2.19
CA ALA A 42 5.19 5.95 1.37
C ALA A 42 5.79 7.09 2.21
N ARG A 43 5.05 7.55 3.23
CA ARG A 43 5.55 8.58 4.16
C ARG A 43 6.84 8.15 4.87
N LYS A 44 6.90 6.90 5.36
CA LYS A 44 8.09 6.38 6.04
C LYS A 44 9.32 6.37 5.16
N ILE A 45 9.17 6.12 3.87
CA ILE A 45 10.29 6.05 2.92
C ILE A 45 10.50 7.35 2.13
N GLY A 46 9.79 8.43 2.47
CA GLY A 46 9.89 9.72 1.77
C GLY A 46 9.37 9.71 0.32
N PHE A 47 8.45 8.81 -0.02
CA PHE A 47 7.94 8.63 -1.38
C PHE A 47 6.61 9.35 -1.61
N SER A 48 6.45 10.03 -2.75
CA SER A 48 5.29 10.89 -3.05
C SER A 48 4.28 10.29 -4.03
N ASP A 49 4.70 9.42 -4.95
CA ASP A 49 3.82 8.86 -6.00
C ASP A 49 3.03 7.64 -5.52
N VAL A 50 2.17 7.86 -4.53
CA VAL A 50 1.42 6.78 -3.84
C VAL A 50 0.49 6.04 -4.80
N LYS A 51 -0.21 6.75 -5.71
CA LYS A 51 -1.21 6.12 -6.58
C LYS A 51 -0.58 5.18 -7.60
N ARG A 52 0.57 5.53 -8.17
CA ARG A 52 1.25 4.72 -9.18
C ARG A 52 1.87 3.46 -8.59
N PHE A 53 2.40 3.55 -7.38
CA PHE A 53 3.12 2.44 -6.72
C PHE A 53 2.33 1.85 -5.54
N GLU A 54 1.02 2.04 -5.52
CA GLU A 54 0.19 1.69 -4.37
C GLU A 54 0.32 0.21 -4.00
N SER A 55 0.25 -0.70 -4.97
CA SER A 55 0.33 -2.14 -4.74
C SER A 55 1.68 -2.57 -4.16
N GLN A 56 2.78 -1.97 -4.63
CA GLN A 56 4.13 -2.17 -4.11
C GLN A 56 4.24 -1.64 -2.67
N LEU A 57 3.72 -0.44 -2.40
CA LEU A 57 3.72 0.16 -1.07
C LEU A 57 2.87 -0.63 -0.06
N VAL A 58 1.73 -1.19 -0.49
CA VAL A 58 0.92 -2.11 0.32
C VAL A 58 1.71 -3.37 0.65
N ARG A 59 2.36 -3.96 -0.35
CA ARG A 59 3.16 -5.19 -0.18
C ARG A 59 4.29 -4.99 0.82
N ILE A 60 5.06 -3.91 0.68
CA ILE A 60 6.10 -3.53 1.65
C ILE A 60 5.51 -3.38 3.05
N GLY A 61 4.38 -2.67 3.17
CA GLY A 61 3.71 -2.44 4.44
C GLY A 61 3.26 -3.72 5.15
N ILE A 62 2.74 -4.70 4.41
CA ILE A 62 2.22 -5.96 4.97
C ILE A 62 3.36 -6.96 5.25
N GLU A 63 4.28 -7.14 4.32
CA GLU A 63 5.32 -8.16 4.40
C GLU A 63 6.47 -7.77 5.33
N TYR A 64 6.79 -6.47 5.43
CA TYR A 64 7.94 -5.98 6.21
C TYR A 64 7.51 -5.10 7.38
N CYS A 65 6.79 -4.00 7.14
CA CYS A 65 6.50 -3.03 8.21
C CYS A 65 5.65 -3.62 9.34
N LYS A 66 4.56 -4.34 9.02
CA LYS A 66 3.71 -5.01 10.01
C LYS A 66 4.43 -6.10 10.79
N ARG A 67 5.39 -6.78 10.16
CA ARG A 67 6.18 -7.86 10.76
C ARG A 67 7.47 -7.38 11.44
N ARG A 68 7.72 -6.06 11.45
CA ARG A 68 8.95 -5.43 11.97
C ARG A 68 10.26 -5.95 11.32
N ARG A 69 10.20 -6.45 10.09
CA ARG A 69 11.39 -6.95 9.35
C ARG A 69 12.14 -5.80 8.69
N CYS A 70 12.63 -4.85 9.49
CA CYS A 70 13.29 -3.64 8.99
C CYS A 70 14.65 -3.92 8.35
N VAL A 71 15.44 -4.84 8.93
CA VAL A 71 16.76 -5.25 8.42
C VAL A 71 16.66 -5.88 7.03
N GLU A 72 15.63 -6.69 6.81
CA GLU A 72 15.41 -7.40 5.53
C GLU A 72 14.57 -6.58 4.53
N CYS A 73 14.13 -5.37 4.91
CA CYS A 73 13.26 -4.55 4.08
C CYS A 73 14.04 -4.03 2.86
N PRO A 74 13.55 -4.25 1.62
CA PRO A 74 14.27 -3.84 0.41
C PRO A 74 14.45 -2.32 0.27
N VAL A 75 13.66 -1.54 1.03
CA VAL A 75 13.73 -0.07 1.07
C VAL A 75 14.15 0.46 2.43
N GLY A 76 14.78 -0.37 3.26
CA GLY A 76 15.20 -0.02 4.62
C GLY A 76 16.09 1.23 4.66
N GLY A 77 17.06 1.35 3.75
CA GLY A 77 17.97 2.50 3.69
C GLY A 77 17.31 3.86 3.40
N PHE A 78 16.06 3.87 2.92
CA PHE A 78 15.29 5.09 2.68
C PHE A 78 14.25 5.37 3.78
N CYS A 79 14.12 4.47 4.76
CA CYS A 79 13.06 4.52 5.75
C CYS A 79 13.47 5.35 6.98
N SER A 80 12.65 6.33 7.35
CA SER A 80 12.84 7.14 8.57
C SER A 80 12.89 6.30 9.85
N ASP A 81 12.18 5.18 9.86
CA ASP A 81 12.07 4.30 11.03
C ASP A 81 13.19 3.26 11.09
N PHE A 82 14.12 3.23 10.11
CA PHE A 82 15.14 2.20 10.01
C PHE A 82 16.05 2.18 11.24
N ALA A 83 16.61 3.35 11.61
CA ALA A 83 17.53 3.47 12.74
C ALA A 83 16.89 3.11 14.09
N HIS A 84 15.60 3.39 14.27
CA HIS A 84 14.88 3.12 15.52
C HIS A 84 14.59 1.63 15.77
N LYS A 85 14.67 0.78 14.75
CA LYS A 85 14.26 -0.64 14.85
C LYS A 85 15.38 -1.65 14.66
N VAL A 86 16.52 -1.24 14.12
CA VAL A 86 17.73 -2.07 14.10
C VAL A 86 18.30 -2.23 15.53
N SER A 87 18.20 -1.21 16.38
CA SER A 87 18.66 -1.28 17.78
C SER A 87 17.86 -2.23 18.69
N GLU A 88 16.64 -2.63 18.30
CA GLU A 88 15.83 -3.61 19.03
C GLU A 88 16.07 -5.06 18.56
N SER A 89 16.86 -5.26 17.50
CA SER A 89 17.08 -6.58 16.86
C SER A 89 18.52 -7.08 16.99
N ILE A 90 19.37 -6.37 17.74
CA ILE A 90 20.73 -6.78 18.13
C ILE A 90 20.74 -7.09 19.62
#